data_AF-A0A183K710-F1
#
_entry.id   AF-A0A183K710-F1
#
_cell.length_a   1.000
_cell.length_b   1.000
_cell.length_c   1.000
_cell.angle_alpha   90.00
_cell.angle_beta   90.00
_cell.angle_gamma   90.00
#
_symmetry.space_group_name_H-M   'P 1'
#
loop_
_entity.id
_entity.type
_entity.pdbx_description
1 polymer ?
#
loop_
_entity_poly.entity_id
_entity_poly.type
_entity_poly.pdbx_seq_one_letter_code
_entity_poly.pdbx_strand_id
1 'polypeptide(L)'
;MCVFNKPNRDLTKNSVVNTTTTAFTDFYDTLFSLLVLLTTTNHPDILIPPYNGNRGTAIFSIVYLGVGLYVLLNILTAAVYSEFSGYLMVYFMRHCHGNINAKQFMQLFKILDLSGPSNQSIPEQIPSLRVARIFQTWIMSKGFELVRIIISVFNVVFLCIISWGFTIFYVFEQISFLWAYGQKAFFSKKSNIFGLFIVAIIFVVKLIELTLLLMSHQMQHISQFRMTIWNIVRLSNILLLTRTTRLIVLFPWTRLVVSVLADLPSNLTPVLGILISAFYFYALLGMNLFHDVIKYHNSTNSSNP
;
A
#
# COMPACT_ATOMS: atom_id res chain seq x y z
N MET A 1 10.78 -7.28 -15.54
CA MET A 1 12.22 -7.50 -15.65
C MET A 1 12.53 -7.64 -17.13
N CYS A 2 12.83 -6.51 -17.80
CA CYS A 2 13.17 -6.51 -19.20
C CYS A 2 14.68 -6.76 -19.27
N VAL A 3 15.06 -7.97 -19.66
CA VAL A 3 16.44 -8.28 -20.01
C VAL A 3 16.76 -7.42 -21.24
N PHE A 4 17.71 -6.49 -21.09
CA PHE A 4 18.29 -5.78 -22.22
C PHE A 4 18.98 -6.80 -23.12
N ASN A 5 18.28 -7.30 -24.13
CA ASN A 5 18.92 -8.05 -25.19
C ASN A 5 19.62 -7.05 -26.11
N LYS A 6 20.96 -7.14 -26.18
CA LYS A 6 21.80 -6.32 -27.05
C LYS A 6 21.31 -6.47 -28.51
N PRO A 7 21.26 -5.41 -29.33
CA PRO A 7 20.71 -5.49 -30.68
C PRO A 7 21.49 -6.53 -31.51
N ASN A 8 20.73 -7.46 -32.10
CA ASN A 8 21.21 -8.52 -33.00
C ASN A 8 22.04 -7.89 -34.12
N ARG A 9 23.36 -8.07 -34.09
CA ARG A 9 24.20 -7.96 -35.28
C ARG A 9 24.12 -9.30 -36.01
N ASP A 10 23.74 -9.22 -37.28
CA ASP A 10 23.45 -10.29 -38.22
C ASP A 10 24.19 -11.63 -37.96
N LEU A 11 23.41 -12.64 -37.58
CA LEU A 11 23.82 -14.04 -37.56
C LEU A 11 23.84 -14.58 -38.99
N THR A 12 24.97 -14.36 -39.68
CA THR A 12 25.34 -15.21 -40.82
C THR A 12 26.72 -15.83 -40.58
N LYS A 13 26.74 -17.17 -40.71
CA LYS A 13 27.88 -18.08 -40.75
C LYS A 13 28.49 -18.54 -39.42
N ASN A 14 28.25 -19.82 -39.13
CA ASN A 14 29.15 -20.79 -38.51
C ASN A 14 30.23 -20.22 -37.59
N SER A 15 29.81 -19.74 -36.43
CA SER A 15 30.65 -19.73 -35.24
C SER A 15 29.90 -20.50 -34.18
N VAL A 16 30.52 -21.59 -33.72
CA VAL A 16 30.29 -22.10 -32.37
C VAL A 16 30.30 -20.87 -31.47
N VAL A 17 29.14 -20.48 -30.94
CA VAL A 17 29.07 -19.39 -29.99
C VAL A 17 29.78 -19.93 -28.76
N ASN A 18 31.09 -19.69 -28.67
CA ASN A 18 31.80 -19.68 -27.41
C ASN A 18 31.12 -18.57 -26.60
N THR A 19 30.04 -18.90 -25.91
CA THR A 19 29.32 -18.03 -24.96
C THR A 19 30.16 -17.83 -23.71
N THR A 20 31.41 -17.41 -23.87
CA THR A 20 32.08 -16.61 -22.85
C THR A 20 31.63 -15.17 -23.11
N THR A 21 30.44 -14.82 -22.65
CA THR A 21 30.08 -13.41 -22.47
C THR A 21 31.05 -12.85 -21.43
N THR A 22 32.19 -12.40 -21.90
CA THR A 22 33.24 -11.80 -21.08
C THR A 22 32.72 -10.44 -20.64
N ALA A 23 32.02 -10.39 -19.51
CA ALA A 23 31.58 -9.16 -18.88
C ALA A 23 32.74 -8.21 -18.48
N PHE A 24 33.97 -8.68 -18.64
CA PHE A 24 35.21 -8.03 -18.23
C PHE A 24 36.17 -7.85 -19.42
N THR A 25 35.69 -7.35 -20.55
CA THR A 25 36.52 -7.05 -21.73
C THR A 25 37.17 -5.68 -21.61
N ASP A 26 36.34 -4.66 -21.41
CA ASP A 26 36.76 -3.26 -21.39
C ASP A 26 36.66 -2.70 -19.96
N PHE A 27 37.44 -1.67 -19.67
CA PHE A 27 37.38 -0.99 -18.38
C PHE A 27 35.97 -0.48 -18.07
N TYR A 28 35.29 0.12 -19.05
CA TYR A 28 33.93 0.64 -18.89
C TYR A 28 32.89 -0.46 -18.66
N ASP A 29 32.95 -1.55 -19.43
CA ASP A 29 32.05 -2.70 -19.27
C ASP A 29 32.27 -3.40 -17.93
N THR A 30 33.53 -3.48 -17.48
CA THR A 30 33.91 -3.99 -16.17
C THR A 30 33.38 -3.10 -15.05
N LEU A 31 33.59 -1.79 -15.14
CA LEU A 31 33.13 -0.82 -14.13
C LEU A 31 31.62 -0.83 -14.02
N PHE A 32 30.90 -0.82 -15.14
CA PHE A 32 29.44 -0.90 -15.16
C PHE A 32 28.96 -2.23 -14.56
N SER A 33 29.55 -3.36 -14.97
CA SER A 33 29.18 -4.68 -14.44
C SER A 33 29.42 -4.78 -12.93
N LEU A 34 30.51 -4.19 -12.42
CA LEU A 34 30.81 -4.10 -11.00
C LEU A 34 29.86 -3.15 -10.27
N LEU A 35 29.49 -2.01 -10.87
CA LEU A 35 28.50 -1.09 -10.31
C LEU A 35 27.12 -1.75 -10.16
N VAL A 36 26.69 -2.54 -11.15
CA VAL A 36 25.45 -3.35 -11.07
C VAL A 36 25.60 -4.50 -10.05
N LEU A 37 26.81 -5.05 -9.89
CA LEU A 37 27.09 -6.05 -8.86
C LEU A 37 27.03 -5.44 -7.45
N LEU A 38 27.42 -4.18 -7.27
CA LEU A 38 27.26 -3.46 -6.01
C LEU A 38 25.79 -3.35 -5.59
N THR A 39 24.86 -3.27 -6.55
CA THR A 39 23.41 -3.31 -6.29
C THR A 39 22.84 -4.73 -6.26
N THR A 40 23.68 -5.76 -6.33
CA THR A 40 23.33 -7.19 -6.32
C THR A 40 22.32 -7.63 -7.38
N THR A 41 22.11 -6.81 -8.42
CA THR A 41 21.05 -7.06 -9.41
C THR A 41 21.41 -8.17 -10.39
N ASN A 42 22.71 -8.40 -10.60
CA ASN A 42 23.27 -9.40 -11.51
C ASN A 42 23.99 -10.56 -10.77
N HIS A 43 23.80 -10.70 -9.46
CA HIS A 43 24.33 -11.82 -8.67
C HIS A 43 23.30 -12.97 -8.65
N PRO A 44 23.68 -14.24 -8.94
CA PRO A 44 25.04 -14.75 -9.15
C PRO A 44 25.52 -14.75 -10.61
N ASP A 45 24.67 -14.40 -11.58
CA ASP A 45 24.89 -14.65 -13.01
C ASP A 45 26.22 -14.09 -13.56
N ILE A 46 26.64 -12.91 -13.12
CA ILE A 46 27.90 -12.28 -13.56
C ILE A 46 29.15 -13.01 -13.05
N LEU A 47 29.02 -13.78 -11.95
CA LEU A 47 30.12 -14.44 -11.26
C LEU A 47 30.29 -15.90 -11.64
N ILE A 48 29.28 -16.55 -12.24
CA ILE A 48 29.32 -17.98 -12.57
C ILE A 48 30.44 -18.31 -13.58
N PRO A 49 30.58 -17.60 -14.72
CA PRO A 49 31.65 -17.92 -15.68
C PRO A 49 33.07 -17.83 -15.09
N PRO A 50 33.49 -16.75 -14.39
CA PRO A 50 34.82 -16.68 -13.80
C PRO A 50 34.99 -17.58 -12.55
N TYR A 51 33.92 -17.91 -11.83
CA TYR A 51 33.97 -18.88 -10.73
C TYR A 51 34.23 -20.31 -11.22
N ASN A 52 33.61 -20.71 -12.33
CA ASN A 52 33.84 -22.02 -12.93
C ASN A 52 35.27 -22.16 -13.49
N GLY A 53 35.88 -21.06 -13.94
CA GLY A 53 37.29 -21.05 -14.35
C GLY A 53 38.26 -21.12 -13.16
N ASN A 54 38.03 -20.31 -12.12
CA ASN A 54 38.82 -20.33 -10.89
C ASN A 54 37.93 -20.14 -9.66
N ARG A 55 37.92 -21.11 -8.75
CA ARG A 55 37.14 -21.04 -7.49
C ARG A 55 37.60 -19.89 -6.58
N GLY A 56 38.83 -19.40 -6.73
CA GLY A 56 39.35 -18.22 -6.02
C GLY A 56 38.55 -16.93 -6.28
N THR A 57 37.81 -16.85 -7.38
CA THR A 57 36.90 -15.74 -7.70
C THR A 57 35.81 -15.53 -6.64
N ALA A 58 35.46 -16.59 -5.89
CA ALA A 58 34.51 -16.47 -4.77
C ALA A 58 35.00 -15.52 -3.67
N ILE A 59 36.31 -15.57 -3.36
CA ILE A 59 36.91 -14.71 -2.32
C ILE A 59 36.79 -13.24 -2.74
N PHE A 60 37.12 -12.93 -3.99
CA PHE A 60 36.94 -11.58 -4.54
C PHE A 60 35.49 -11.11 -4.40
N SER A 61 34.53 -11.97 -4.75
CA SER A 61 33.11 -11.63 -4.75
C SER A 61 32.57 -11.37 -3.35
N ILE A 62 32.97 -12.22 -2.38
CA ILE A 62 32.61 -12.06 -0.97
C ILE A 62 33.19 -10.77 -0.41
N VAL A 63 34.45 -10.46 -0.69
CA VAL A 63 35.10 -9.23 -0.20
C VAL A 63 34.46 -8.00 -0.87
N TYR A 64 34.25 -8.03 -2.18
CA TYR A 64 33.64 -6.92 -2.93
C TYR A 64 32.23 -6.60 -2.43
N LEU A 65 31.36 -7.61 -2.33
CA LEU A 65 30.00 -7.42 -1.80
C LEU A 65 30.00 -7.10 -0.31
N GLY A 66 30.91 -7.70 0.45
CA GLY A 66 31.04 -7.45 1.88
C GLY A 66 31.37 -5.98 2.17
N VAL A 67 32.41 -5.45 1.52
CA VAL A 67 32.79 -4.04 1.63
C VAL A 67 31.72 -3.14 1.01
N GLY A 68 31.22 -3.48 -0.17
CA GLY A 68 30.23 -2.67 -0.88
C GLY A 68 28.92 -2.48 -0.12
N LEU A 69 28.29 -3.58 0.31
CA LEU A 69 26.97 -3.54 0.94
C LEU A 69 27.05 -3.13 2.41
N TYR A 70 27.97 -3.71 3.17
CA TYR A 70 27.99 -3.49 4.62
C TYR A 70 28.80 -2.28 5.06
N VAL A 71 29.81 -1.88 4.28
CA VAL A 71 30.62 -0.70 4.61
C VAL A 71 30.14 0.49 3.80
N LEU A 72 30.26 0.47 2.48
CA LEU A 72 29.99 1.66 1.64
C LEU A 72 28.52 2.09 1.68
N LEU A 73 27.56 1.19 1.44
CA LEU A 73 26.14 1.57 1.46
C LEU A 73 25.66 1.99 2.85
N ASN A 74 26.11 1.34 3.92
CA ASN A 74 25.75 1.74 5.28
C ASN A 74 26.37 3.08 5.69
N ILE A 75 27.62 3.38 5.29
CA ILE A 75 28.23 4.71 5.49
C ILE A 75 27.44 5.77 4.71
N LEU A 76 27.04 5.48 3.47
CA LEU A 76 26.20 6.39 2.67
C LEU A 76 24.85 6.64 3.37
N THR A 77 24.17 5.58 3.84
CA THR A 77 22.93 5.72 4.61
C THR A 77 23.13 6.52 5.88
N ALA A 78 24.24 6.31 6.60
CA ALA A 78 24.56 7.07 7.81
C ALA A 78 24.79 8.56 7.52
N ALA A 79 25.52 8.89 6.46
CA ALA A 79 25.76 10.28 6.05
C ALA A 79 24.45 10.99 5.64
N VAL A 80 23.58 10.30 4.90
CA VAL A 80 22.26 10.83 4.55
C VAL A 80 21.40 11.02 5.80
N TYR A 81 21.41 10.04 6.72
CA TYR A 81 20.67 10.11 7.98
C TYR A 81 21.13 11.24 8.89
N SER A 82 22.45 11.50 8.98
CA SER A 82 22.98 12.58 9.82
C SER A 82 22.50 13.95 9.35
N GLU A 83 22.46 14.17 8.04
CA GLU A 83 21.91 15.40 7.46
C GLU A 83 20.41 15.52 7.76
N PHE A 84 19.62 14.50 7.45
CA PHE A 84 18.18 14.51 7.72
C PHE A 84 17.83 14.71 9.20
N SER A 85 18.61 14.11 10.10
CA SER A 85 18.44 14.28 11.55
C SER A 85 18.69 15.73 11.98
N GLY A 86 19.70 16.39 11.41
CA GLY A 86 19.96 17.81 11.63
C GLY A 86 18.81 18.70 11.16
N TYR A 87 18.30 18.47 9.95
CA TYR A 87 17.13 19.19 9.43
C TYR A 87 15.88 19.00 10.30
N LEU A 88 15.63 17.77 10.75
CA LEU A 88 14.46 17.46 11.58
C LEU A 88 14.54 18.15 12.95
N MET A 89 15.73 18.20 13.55
CA MET A 89 15.97 18.92 14.81
C MET A 89 15.70 20.42 14.66
N VAL A 90 16.18 21.05 13.59
CA VAL A 90 15.94 22.49 13.33
C VAL A 90 14.46 22.75 13.05
N TYR A 91 13.80 21.88 12.27
CA TYR A 91 12.37 21.96 11.99
C TYR A 91 11.52 21.87 13.27
N PHE A 92 11.84 20.91 14.13
CA PHE A 92 11.18 20.71 15.42
C PHE A 92 11.39 21.91 16.35
N MET A 93 12.63 22.38 16.48
CA MET A 93 12.96 23.59 17.23
C MET A 93 12.11 24.76 16.75
N ARG A 94 12.01 25.00 15.44
CA ARG A 94 11.22 26.12 14.90
C ARG A 94 9.71 25.97 15.10
N HIS A 95 9.19 24.73 15.12
CA HIS A 95 7.78 24.45 15.41
C HIS A 95 7.44 24.58 16.90
N CYS A 96 8.30 24.10 17.81
CA CYS A 96 8.14 24.28 19.25
C CYS A 96 8.38 25.72 19.71
N HIS A 97 9.24 26.45 19.00
CA HIS A 97 9.46 27.88 19.16
C HIS A 97 8.44 28.73 18.35
N GLY A 98 7.38 28.10 17.84
CA GLY A 98 6.17 28.82 17.45
C GLY A 98 5.72 29.64 18.65
N ASN A 99 5.58 30.94 18.46
CA ASN A 99 5.35 31.98 19.46
C ASN A 99 3.99 31.81 20.18
N ILE A 100 3.79 30.71 20.91
CA ILE A 100 2.67 30.58 21.82
C ILE A 100 3.03 31.49 22.99
N ASN A 101 2.52 32.72 22.91
CA ASN A 101 2.63 33.67 23.99
C ASN A 101 2.14 32.97 25.26
N ALA A 102 2.85 33.11 26.39
CA ALA A 102 2.48 32.42 27.64
C ALA A 102 0.99 32.62 27.98
N LYS A 103 0.39 33.75 27.54
CA LYS A 103 -1.05 34.02 27.60
C LYS A 103 -1.92 33.08 26.77
N GLN A 104 -1.54 32.76 25.53
CA GLN A 104 -2.26 31.80 24.67
C GLN A 104 -2.13 30.37 25.20
N PHE A 105 -0.95 30.00 25.71
CA PHE A 105 -0.76 28.70 26.36
C PHE A 105 -1.63 28.60 27.63
N MET A 106 -1.63 29.64 28.47
CA MET A 106 -2.45 29.68 29.68
C MET A 106 -3.95 29.67 29.37
N GLN A 107 -4.38 30.32 28.29
CA GLN A 107 -5.77 30.26 27.81
C GLN A 107 -6.13 28.86 27.36
N LEU A 108 -5.26 28.19 26.60
CA LEU A 108 -5.48 26.82 26.17
C LEU A 108 -5.51 25.85 27.36
N PHE A 109 -4.60 26.01 28.31
CA PHE A 109 -4.56 25.23 29.55
C PHE A 109 -5.82 25.46 30.39
N LYS A 110 -6.29 26.70 30.51
CA LYS A 110 -7.53 27.05 31.21
C LYS A 110 -8.77 26.45 30.52
N ILE A 111 -8.79 26.41 29.18
CA ILE A 111 -9.85 25.76 28.40
C ILE A 111 -9.81 24.23 28.62
N LEU A 112 -8.62 23.63 28.66
CA LEU A 112 -8.44 22.19 28.94
C LEU A 112 -8.82 21.83 30.38
N ASP A 113 -8.50 22.68 31.34
CA ASP A 113 -8.81 22.49 32.77
C ASP A 113 -10.32 22.67 33.04
N LEU A 114 -10.98 23.57 32.30
CA LEU A 114 -12.45 23.69 32.27
C LEU A 114 -13.12 22.54 31.51
N SER A 115 -12.40 21.91 30.59
CA SER A 115 -12.85 20.73 29.85
C SER A 115 -12.38 19.47 30.58
N GLY A 116 -12.89 19.25 31.79
CA GLY A 116 -12.91 17.91 32.39
C GLY A 116 -13.42 16.88 31.36
N PRO A 117 -13.06 15.59 31.44
CA PRO A 117 -13.03 14.67 30.30
C PRO A 117 -14.41 14.49 29.64
N SER A 118 -14.77 15.39 28.74
CA SER A 118 -16.05 15.41 28.02
C SER A 118 -15.97 14.67 26.68
N ASN A 119 -14.90 13.89 26.48
CA ASN A 119 -14.77 13.03 25.30
C ASN A 119 -15.59 11.75 25.40
N GLN A 120 -16.33 11.52 26.49
CA GLN A 120 -17.48 10.64 26.43
C GLN A 120 -18.65 11.43 25.87
N SER A 121 -18.86 11.28 24.56
CA SER A 121 -20.11 11.63 23.91
C SER A 121 -21.25 10.88 24.61
N ILE A 122 -21.87 11.53 25.60
CA ILE A 122 -23.09 11.04 26.23
C ILE A 122 -24.14 10.99 25.11
N PRO A 123 -24.84 9.85 24.92
CA PRO A 123 -25.85 9.74 23.87
C PRO A 123 -26.87 10.88 24.03
N GLU A 124 -27.07 11.65 22.96
CA GLU A 124 -27.87 12.89 22.95
C GLU A 124 -29.35 12.64 23.30
N GLN A 125 -29.82 11.39 23.17
CA GLN A 125 -31.16 10.96 23.54
C GLN A 125 -31.16 9.55 24.16
N ILE A 126 -31.80 9.42 25.34
CA ILE A 126 -32.12 8.13 25.95
C ILE A 126 -33.52 7.72 25.45
N PRO A 127 -33.68 6.58 24.75
CA PRO A 127 -34.98 6.16 24.24
C PRO A 127 -35.94 5.81 25.39
N SER A 128 -37.23 6.16 25.19
CA SER A 128 -38.30 5.97 26.20
C SER A 128 -38.64 4.49 26.43
N LEU A 129 -38.47 3.64 25.41
CA LEU A 129 -38.74 2.21 25.46
C LEU A 129 -37.63 1.41 26.15
N ARG A 130 -38.01 0.50 27.08
CA ARG A 130 -37.05 -0.38 27.79
C ARG A 130 -36.20 -1.23 26.84
N VAL A 131 -36.81 -1.78 25.78
CA VAL A 131 -36.11 -2.62 24.79
C VAL A 131 -35.06 -1.81 24.02
N ALA A 132 -35.41 -0.59 23.62
CA ALA A 132 -34.51 0.33 22.92
C ALA A 132 -33.29 0.70 23.80
N ARG A 133 -33.49 0.86 25.11
CA ARG A 133 -32.40 1.11 26.06
C ARG A 133 -31.47 -0.09 26.21
N ILE A 134 -32.02 -1.31 26.32
CA ILE A 134 -31.21 -2.54 26.40
C ILE A 134 -30.38 -2.70 25.13
N PHE A 135 -31.00 -2.45 23.96
CA PHE A 135 -30.34 -2.53 22.68
C PHE A 135 -29.20 -1.49 22.52
N GLN A 136 -29.44 -0.25 22.94
CA GLN A 136 -28.42 0.80 22.95
C GLN A 136 -27.23 0.42 23.84
N THR A 137 -27.49 -0.07 25.05
CA THR A 137 -26.44 -0.54 25.97
C THR A 137 -25.66 -1.71 25.39
N TRP A 138 -26.33 -2.62 24.68
CA TRP A 138 -25.68 -3.76 24.03
C TRP A 138 -24.74 -3.32 22.90
N ILE A 139 -25.17 -2.40 22.03
CA ILE A 139 -24.33 -1.84 20.94
C ILE A 139 -23.09 -1.14 21.50
N MET A 140 -23.23 -0.46 22.64
CA MET A 140 -22.11 0.22 23.31
C MET A 140 -21.22 -0.72 24.12
N SER A 141 -21.59 -1.99 24.27
CA SER A 141 -20.82 -2.95 25.05
C SER A 141 -19.58 -3.46 24.31
N LYS A 142 -18.55 -3.85 25.07
CA LYS A 142 -17.37 -4.56 24.52
C LYS A 142 -17.74 -5.90 23.86
N GLY A 143 -18.85 -6.52 24.27
CA GLY A 143 -19.32 -7.77 23.68
C GLY A 143 -19.71 -7.61 22.21
N PHE A 144 -20.35 -6.49 21.86
CA PHE A 144 -20.70 -6.19 20.47
C PHE A 144 -19.46 -5.96 19.60
N GLU A 145 -18.40 -5.37 20.15
CA GLU A 145 -17.12 -5.24 19.47
C GLU A 145 -16.50 -6.60 19.14
N LEU A 146 -16.55 -7.55 20.07
CA LEU A 146 -16.09 -8.93 19.84
C LEU A 146 -16.92 -9.64 18.76
N VAL A 147 -18.25 -9.47 18.76
CA VAL A 147 -19.14 -9.99 17.71
C VAL A 147 -18.75 -9.45 16.33
N ARG A 148 -18.44 -8.15 16.23
CA ARG A 148 -18.00 -7.53 14.96
C ARG A 148 -16.69 -8.11 14.44
N ILE A 149 -15.73 -8.39 15.33
CA ILE A 149 -14.46 -9.03 14.96
C ILE A 149 -14.71 -10.46 14.48
N ILE A 150 -15.51 -11.23 15.23
CA ILE A 150 -15.88 -12.60 14.85
C ILE A 150 -16.50 -12.62 13.46
N ILE A 151 -17.50 -11.78 13.20
CA ILE A 151 -18.17 -11.70 11.89
C ILE A 151 -17.18 -11.32 10.78
N SER A 152 -16.24 -10.41 11.05
CA SER A 152 -15.20 -10.07 10.09
C SER A 152 -14.27 -11.24 9.76
N VAL A 153 -13.95 -12.09 10.75
CA VAL A 153 -13.13 -13.30 10.54
C VAL A 153 -13.92 -14.35 9.75
N PHE A 154 -15.17 -14.58 10.13
CA PHE A 154 -16.07 -15.46 9.37
C PHE A 154 -16.22 -15.00 7.92
N ASN A 155 -16.32 -13.68 7.69
CA ASN A 155 -16.38 -13.13 6.34
C ASN A 155 -15.17 -13.55 5.49
N VAL A 156 -13.94 -13.57 6.03
CA VAL A 156 -12.73 -14.03 5.30
C VAL A 156 -12.84 -15.50 4.87
N VAL A 157 -13.41 -16.35 5.72
CA VAL A 157 -13.53 -17.79 5.45
C VAL A 157 -14.65 -18.07 4.44
N PHE A 158 -15.77 -17.35 4.55
CA PHE A 158 -17.00 -17.61 3.79
C PHE A 158 -17.25 -16.61 2.64
N LEU A 159 -16.21 -15.91 2.16
CA LEU A 159 -16.28 -14.82 1.16
C LEU A 159 -17.10 -15.16 -0.08
N CYS A 160 -17.12 -16.44 -0.50
CA CYS A 160 -17.80 -16.88 -1.73
C CYS A 160 -19.27 -17.29 -1.53
N ILE A 161 -19.70 -17.62 -0.31
CA ILE A 161 -21.00 -18.26 -0.06
C ILE A 161 -22.03 -17.26 0.49
N ILE A 162 -21.62 -16.30 1.32
CA ILE A 162 -22.56 -15.44 2.11
C ILE A 162 -22.25 -13.93 1.94
N SER A 163 -21.66 -13.50 0.83
CA SER A 163 -21.20 -12.10 0.66
C SER A 163 -22.34 -11.06 0.77
N TRP A 164 -23.55 -11.42 0.31
CA TRP A 164 -24.76 -10.59 0.45
C TRP A 164 -25.21 -10.47 1.91
N GLY A 165 -25.19 -11.57 2.66
CA GLY A 165 -25.56 -11.56 4.08
C GLY A 165 -24.62 -10.70 4.92
N PHE A 166 -23.31 -10.80 4.69
CA PHE A 166 -22.33 -9.95 5.37
C PHE A 166 -22.53 -8.47 5.04
N THR A 167 -22.85 -8.13 3.79
CA THR A 167 -23.11 -6.73 3.39
C THR A 167 -24.32 -6.16 4.14
N ILE A 168 -25.42 -6.92 4.20
CA ILE A 168 -26.64 -6.51 4.92
C ILE A 168 -26.32 -6.31 6.41
N PHE A 169 -25.58 -7.24 7.02
CA PHE A 169 -25.14 -7.12 8.40
C PHE A 169 -24.33 -5.84 8.63
N TYR A 170 -23.38 -5.51 7.74
CA TYR A 170 -22.57 -4.30 7.87
C TYR A 170 -23.37 -3.01 7.71
N VAL A 171 -24.35 -2.97 6.81
CA VAL A 171 -25.27 -1.83 6.68
C VAL A 171 -26.10 -1.66 7.96
N PHE A 172 -26.67 -2.76 8.45
CA PHE A 172 -27.44 -2.76 9.69
C PHE A 172 -26.60 -2.34 10.91
N GLU A 173 -25.34 -2.81 10.99
CA GLU A 173 -24.37 -2.41 12.00
C GLU A 173 -24.20 -0.88 12.03
N GLN A 174 -23.99 -0.23 10.88
CA GLN A 174 -23.78 1.23 10.83
C GLN A 174 -25.04 2.03 11.16
N ILE A 175 -26.21 1.57 10.70
CA ILE A 175 -27.49 2.23 11.02
C ILE A 175 -27.75 2.15 12.53
N SER A 176 -27.53 0.98 13.12
CA SER A 176 -27.69 0.76 14.57
C SER A 176 -26.74 1.65 15.38
N PHE A 177 -25.50 1.83 14.92
CA PHE A 177 -24.54 2.73 15.54
C PHE A 177 -24.92 4.21 15.42
N LEU A 178 -25.37 4.65 14.25
CA LEU A 178 -25.83 6.03 14.02
C LEU A 178 -27.01 6.35 14.95
N TRP A 179 -27.94 5.40 15.11
CA TRP A 179 -29.07 5.53 16.03
C TRP A 179 -28.63 5.52 17.51
N ALA A 180 -27.74 4.62 17.92
CA ALA A 180 -27.34 4.46 19.31
C ALA A 180 -26.49 5.62 19.87
N TYR A 181 -25.62 6.20 19.04
CA TYR A 181 -24.77 7.34 19.44
C TYR A 181 -25.44 8.70 19.24
N GLY A 182 -26.39 8.80 18.30
CA GLY A 182 -26.93 10.07 17.83
C GLY A 182 -26.07 10.68 16.71
N GLN A 183 -26.70 11.51 15.87
CA GLN A 183 -26.09 12.02 14.63
C GLN A 183 -24.84 12.85 14.92
N LYS A 184 -24.89 13.82 15.85
CA LYS A 184 -23.77 14.74 16.12
C LYS A 184 -22.57 14.01 16.73
N ALA A 185 -22.81 13.11 17.67
CA ALA A 185 -21.76 12.31 18.29
C ALA A 185 -21.11 11.34 17.30
N PHE A 186 -21.90 10.72 16.42
CA PHE A 186 -21.41 9.81 15.40
C PHE A 186 -20.47 10.50 14.40
N PHE A 187 -20.85 11.69 13.91
CA PHE A 187 -20.06 12.47 12.94
C PHE A 187 -18.86 13.20 13.57
N SER A 188 -18.78 13.33 14.90
CA SER A 188 -17.60 13.92 15.55
C SER A 188 -16.37 13.00 15.48
N LYS A 189 -16.57 11.67 15.56
CA LYS A 189 -15.47 10.69 15.59
C LYS A 189 -15.03 10.28 14.18
N LYS A 190 -13.82 10.68 13.76
CA LYS A 190 -13.23 10.34 12.43
C LYS A 190 -13.28 8.85 12.07
N SER A 191 -13.04 7.96 13.04
CA SER A 191 -13.10 6.50 12.82
C SER A 191 -14.50 6.01 12.43
N ASN A 192 -15.56 6.63 12.95
CA ASN A 192 -16.93 6.24 12.66
C ASN A 192 -17.34 6.72 11.26
N ILE A 193 -16.94 7.94 10.89
CA ILE A 193 -17.15 8.50 9.55
C ILE A 193 -16.48 7.62 8.48
N PHE A 194 -15.22 7.24 8.70
CA PHE A 194 -14.50 6.35 7.78
C PHE A 194 -15.18 4.97 7.68
N GLY A 195 -15.64 4.43 8.81
CA GLY A 195 -16.38 3.17 8.86
C GLY A 195 -17.67 3.19 8.04
N LEU A 196 -18.45 4.28 8.17
CA LEU A 196 -19.68 4.54 7.42
C LEU A 196 -19.40 4.66 5.92
N PHE A 197 -18.39 5.44 5.55
CA PHE A 197 -18.00 5.65 4.15
C PHE A 197 -17.66 4.32 3.45
N ILE A 198 -16.88 3.46 4.09
CA ILE A 198 -16.56 2.13 3.53
C ILE A 198 -17.82 1.27 3.37
N VAL A 199 -18.74 1.27 4.36
CA VAL A 199 -20.00 0.48 4.23
C VAL A 199 -20.83 1.02 3.09
N ALA A 200 -20.93 2.34 2.95
CA ALA A 200 -21.67 2.98 1.87
C ALA A 200 -21.10 2.59 0.49
N ILE A 201 -19.78 2.62 0.32
CA ILE A 201 -19.13 2.16 -0.93
C ILE A 201 -19.43 0.69 -1.21
N ILE A 202 -19.27 -0.19 -0.21
CA ILE A 202 -19.53 -1.63 -0.38
C ILE A 202 -20.99 -1.85 -0.78
N PHE A 203 -21.92 -1.14 -0.14
CA PHE A 203 -23.35 -1.23 -0.46
C PHE A 203 -23.63 -0.77 -1.89
N VAL A 204 -23.08 0.36 -2.33
CA VAL A 204 -23.22 0.85 -3.71
C VAL A 204 -22.65 -0.15 -4.72
N VAL A 205 -21.45 -0.68 -4.48
CA VAL A 205 -20.84 -1.71 -5.34
C VAL A 205 -21.72 -2.97 -5.40
N LYS A 206 -22.32 -3.39 -4.28
CA LYS A 206 -23.25 -4.52 -4.24
C LYS A 206 -24.57 -4.25 -4.96
N LEU A 207 -25.09 -3.02 -4.90
CA LEU A 207 -26.24 -2.63 -5.72
C LEU A 207 -25.92 -2.66 -7.22
N ILE A 208 -24.74 -2.19 -7.63
CA ILE A 208 -24.28 -2.26 -9.03
C ILE A 208 -24.13 -3.73 -9.48
N GLU A 209 -23.58 -4.58 -8.62
CA GLU A 209 -23.48 -6.02 -8.87
C GLU A 209 -24.87 -6.64 -9.11
N LEU A 210 -25.86 -6.30 -8.28
CA LEU A 210 -27.23 -6.79 -8.42
C LEU A 210 -27.92 -6.32 -9.71
N THR A 211 -27.80 -5.04 -10.05
CA THR A 211 -28.42 -4.51 -11.28
C THR A 211 -27.82 -5.15 -12.53
N LEU A 212 -26.51 -5.39 -12.55
CA LEU A 212 -25.83 -6.09 -13.64
C LEU A 212 -26.24 -7.56 -13.74
N LEU A 213 -26.43 -8.25 -12.61
CA LEU A 213 -26.93 -9.64 -12.61
C LEU A 213 -28.37 -9.75 -13.12
N LEU A 214 -29.24 -8.81 -12.72
CA LEU A 214 -30.62 -8.74 -13.22
C LEU A 214 -30.65 -8.49 -14.74
N MET A 215 -29.82 -7.57 -15.22
CA MET A 215 -29.69 -7.29 -16.66
C MET A 215 -29.15 -8.51 -17.43
N SER A 216 -28.17 -9.22 -16.85
CA SER A 216 -27.58 -10.41 -17.46
C SER A 216 -28.57 -11.57 -17.58
N HIS A 217 -29.54 -11.68 -16.67
CA HIS A 217 -30.58 -12.70 -16.77
C HIS A 217 -31.51 -12.46 -17.98
N GLN A 218 -31.74 -11.19 -18.33
CA GLN A 218 -32.62 -10.81 -19.44
C GLN A 218 -31.91 -10.86 -20.81
N MET A 219 -30.59 -10.67 -20.85
CA MET A 219 -29.80 -10.63 -22.10
C MET A 219 -28.73 -11.73 -22.10
N GLN A 220 -29.11 -12.95 -22.50
CA GLN A 220 -28.24 -14.14 -22.46
C GLN A 220 -27.01 -14.11 -23.41
N HIS A 221 -26.90 -13.17 -24.35
CA HIS A 221 -26.03 -13.34 -25.52
C HIS A 221 -24.73 -12.52 -25.60
N ILE A 222 -24.34 -11.75 -24.57
CA ILE A 222 -23.14 -10.90 -24.66
C ILE A 222 -22.03 -11.38 -23.70
N SER A 223 -21.04 -12.08 -24.24
CA SER A 223 -19.88 -12.63 -23.52
C SER A 223 -19.04 -11.56 -22.80
N GLN A 224 -19.05 -10.31 -23.28
CA GLN A 224 -18.35 -9.19 -22.63
C GLN A 224 -18.93 -8.84 -21.25
N PHE A 225 -20.25 -8.96 -21.04
CA PHE A 225 -20.86 -8.67 -19.74
C PHE A 225 -20.44 -9.68 -18.67
N ARG A 226 -20.23 -10.93 -19.04
CA ARG A 226 -19.83 -11.99 -18.10
C ARG A 226 -18.47 -11.69 -17.46
N MET A 227 -17.48 -11.21 -18.21
CA MET A 227 -16.16 -10.87 -17.68
C MET A 227 -16.19 -9.65 -16.75
N THR A 228 -16.98 -8.63 -17.10
CA THR A 228 -17.16 -7.42 -16.28
C THR A 228 -17.81 -7.76 -14.94
N ILE A 229 -18.82 -8.64 -14.92
CA ILE A 229 -19.48 -9.11 -13.68
C ILE A 229 -18.47 -9.80 -12.77
N TRP A 230 -17.66 -10.73 -13.31
CA TRP A 230 -16.63 -11.42 -12.52
C TRP A 230 -15.59 -10.46 -11.91
N ASN A 231 -15.18 -9.42 -12.63
CA ASN A 231 -14.28 -8.40 -12.11
C ASN A 231 -14.91 -7.58 -10.98
N ILE A 232 -16.20 -7.24 -11.09
CA ILE A 232 -16.92 -6.49 -10.06
C ILE A 232 -17.13 -7.36 -8.81
N VAL A 233 -17.50 -8.63 -8.97
CA VAL A 233 -17.60 -9.59 -7.85
C VAL A 233 -16.25 -9.71 -7.14
N ARG A 234 -15.14 -9.81 -7.90
CA ARG A 234 -13.79 -9.86 -7.34
C ARG A 234 -13.44 -8.58 -6.58
N LEU A 235 -13.73 -7.40 -7.14
CA LEU A 235 -13.51 -6.11 -6.48
C LEU A 235 -14.32 -6.00 -5.17
N SER A 236 -15.58 -6.41 -5.22
CA SER A 236 -16.50 -6.42 -4.08
C SER A 236 -15.99 -7.31 -2.95
N ASN A 237 -15.46 -8.50 -3.28
CA ASN A 237 -14.85 -9.41 -2.31
C ASN A 237 -13.56 -8.85 -1.70
N ILE A 238 -12.74 -8.14 -2.48
CA ILE A 238 -11.55 -7.44 -1.97
C ILE A 238 -11.95 -6.29 -1.03
N LEU A 239 -13.00 -5.54 -1.36
CA LEU A 239 -13.52 -4.49 -0.49
C LEU A 239 -14.07 -5.05 0.83
N LEU A 240 -14.74 -6.21 0.79
CA LEU A 240 -15.19 -6.90 2.00
C LEU A 240 -14.01 -7.37 2.87
N LEU A 241 -12.89 -7.78 2.26
CA LEU A 241 -11.66 -8.15 2.96
C LEU A 241 -11.03 -6.98 3.74
N THR A 242 -11.24 -5.73 3.34
CA THR A 242 -10.74 -4.55 4.09
C THR A 242 -11.30 -4.49 5.51
N ARG A 243 -12.42 -5.16 5.80
CA ARG A 243 -13.00 -5.20 7.15
C ARG A 243 -12.13 -5.97 8.13
N THR A 244 -11.32 -6.91 7.65
CA THR A 244 -10.34 -7.65 8.45
C THR A 244 -9.27 -6.73 9.04
N THR A 245 -9.10 -5.50 8.55
CA THR A 245 -8.27 -4.48 9.20
C THR A 245 -8.72 -4.21 10.65
N ARG A 246 -9.97 -4.49 11.02
CA ARG A 246 -10.44 -4.41 12.42
C ARG A 246 -9.75 -5.43 13.34
N LEU A 247 -9.20 -6.54 12.80
CA LEU A 247 -8.39 -7.51 13.56
C LEU A 247 -7.17 -6.84 14.20
N ILE A 248 -6.67 -5.75 13.62
CA ILE A 248 -5.57 -4.98 14.18
C ILE A 248 -5.90 -4.47 15.59
N VAL A 249 -7.18 -4.14 15.87
CA VAL A 249 -7.64 -3.63 17.17
C VAL A 249 -7.72 -4.72 18.23
N LEU A 250 -7.75 -6.01 17.83
CA LEU A 250 -7.82 -7.15 18.75
C LEU A 250 -6.57 -7.26 19.63
N PHE A 251 -5.41 -6.92 19.06
CA PHE A 251 -4.12 -7.15 19.68
C PHE A 251 -3.54 -5.84 20.24
N PRO A 252 -3.48 -5.64 21.56
CA PRO A 252 -3.02 -4.38 22.14
C PRO A 252 -1.56 -4.04 21.80
N TRP A 253 -0.71 -5.04 21.53
CA TRP A 253 0.69 -4.83 21.13
C TRP A 253 0.84 -4.19 19.75
N THR A 254 -0.11 -4.37 18.83
CA THR A 254 -0.06 -3.75 17.49
C THR A 254 -0.38 -2.26 17.55
N ARG A 255 -1.00 -1.77 18.63
CA ARG A 255 -1.41 -0.36 18.77
C ARG A 255 -0.25 0.61 18.59
N LEU A 256 0.92 0.28 19.14
CA LEU A 256 2.13 1.09 18.97
C LEU A 256 2.56 1.12 17.51
N VAL A 257 2.67 -0.04 16.87
CA VAL A 257 3.06 -0.15 15.44
C VAL A 257 2.09 0.60 14.54
N VAL A 258 0.79 0.49 14.81
CA VAL A 258 -0.27 1.14 14.02
C VAL A 258 -0.26 2.64 14.21
N SER A 259 0.02 3.14 15.41
CA SER A 259 0.16 4.59 15.63
C SER A 259 1.33 5.17 14.81
N VAL A 260 2.49 4.52 14.87
CA VAL A 260 3.66 4.94 14.08
C VAL A 260 3.38 4.86 12.58
N LEU A 261 2.73 3.79 12.12
CA LEU A 261 2.37 3.61 10.71
C LEU A 261 1.30 4.61 10.25
N ALA A 262 0.37 5.02 11.13
CA ALA A 262 -0.64 6.01 10.81
C ALA A 262 -0.06 7.44 10.73
N ASP A 263 1.00 7.72 11.49
CA ASP A 263 1.70 9.00 11.47
C ASP A 263 2.69 9.10 10.29
N LEU A 264 3.15 7.95 9.77
CA LEU A 264 4.16 7.87 8.71
C LEU A 264 3.80 8.64 7.41
N PRO A 265 2.59 8.54 6.82
CA PRO A 265 2.27 9.22 5.57
C PRO A 265 2.37 10.74 5.66
N SER A 266 1.89 11.32 6.77
CA SER A 266 1.96 12.76 7.01
C SER A 266 3.42 13.22 7.11
N ASN A 267 4.27 12.43 7.76
CA ASN A 267 5.68 12.73 7.93
C ASN A 267 6.49 12.53 6.63
N LEU A 268 6.10 11.57 5.78
CA LEU A 268 6.75 11.29 4.49
C LEU A 268 6.21 12.15 3.33
N THR A 269 5.13 12.90 3.52
CA THR A 269 4.49 13.69 2.45
C THR A 269 5.48 14.59 1.69
N PRO A 270 6.40 15.34 2.33
CA PRO A 270 7.38 16.15 1.61
C PRO A 270 8.33 15.31 0.75
N VAL A 271 8.81 14.18 1.28
CA VAL A 271 9.71 13.26 0.57
C VAL A 271 8.99 12.60 -0.60
N LEU A 272 7.74 12.17 -0.41
CA LEU A 272 6.91 11.59 -1.46
C LEU A 272 6.66 12.59 -2.60
N GLY A 273 6.49 13.88 -2.27
CA GLY A 273 6.37 14.95 -3.27
C GLY A 273 7.62 15.09 -4.14
N ILE A 274 8.81 15.11 -3.52
CA ILE A 274 10.09 15.16 -4.24
C ILE A 274 10.25 13.91 -5.11
N LEU A 275 9.93 12.73 -4.57
CA LEU A 275 10.03 11.46 -5.28
C LEU A 275 9.12 11.42 -6.51
N ILE A 276 7.85 11.83 -6.38
CA ILE A 276 6.90 11.91 -7.51
C ILE A 276 7.39 12.89 -8.57
N SER A 277 7.92 14.05 -8.16
CA SER A 277 8.49 15.03 -9.09
C SER A 277 9.67 14.45 -9.87
N ALA A 278 10.58 13.74 -9.20
CA ALA A 278 11.71 13.09 -9.86
C ALA A 278 11.23 12.02 -10.85
N PHE A 279 10.29 11.15 -10.45
CA PHE A 279 9.73 10.14 -11.35
C PHE A 279 9.04 10.75 -12.57
N TYR A 280 8.29 11.83 -12.38
CA TYR A 280 7.63 12.52 -13.49
C TYR A 280 8.64 13.08 -14.49
N PHE A 281 9.70 13.73 -14.00
CA PHE A 281 10.77 14.26 -14.84
C PHE A 281 11.47 13.15 -15.64
N TYR A 282 11.85 12.04 -14.98
CA TYR A 282 12.49 10.92 -15.65
C TYR A 282 11.56 10.18 -16.61
N ALA A 283 10.26 10.11 -16.33
CA ALA A 283 9.27 9.53 -17.24
C ALA A 283 9.15 10.36 -18.52
N LEU A 284 9.08 11.69 -18.41
CA LEU A 284 8.99 12.59 -19.56
C LEU A 284 10.27 12.55 -20.40
N LEU A 285 11.44 12.56 -19.75
CA LEU A 285 12.73 12.38 -20.41
C LEU A 285 12.80 11.03 -21.13
N GLY A 286 12.38 9.95 -20.46
CA GLY A 286 12.41 8.59 -21.02
C GLY A 286 11.47 8.43 -22.22
N MET A 287 10.26 8.97 -22.15
CA MET A 287 9.33 8.98 -23.28
C MET A 287 9.93 9.72 -24.48
N ASN A 288 10.52 10.91 -24.27
CA ASN A 288 11.08 11.68 -25.38
C ASN A 288 12.29 10.99 -26.02
N LEU A 289 13.21 10.44 -25.22
CA LEU A 289 14.43 9.80 -25.74
C LEU A 289 14.19 8.41 -26.35
N PHE A 290 13.19 7.65 -25.86
CA PHE A 290 13.04 6.24 -26.20
C PHE A 290 11.71 5.87 -26.89
N HIS A 291 10.91 6.85 -27.36
CA HIS A 291 9.55 6.60 -27.88
C HIS A 291 9.44 5.55 -29.00
N ASP A 292 10.52 5.28 -29.77
CA ASP A 292 10.50 4.34 -30.90
C ASP A 292 11.69 3.37 -30.95
N VAL A 293 12.42 3.23 -29.84
CA VAL A 293 13.61 2.36 -29.79
C VAL A 293 13.23 0.88 -29.82
N ILE A 294 12.07 0.50 -29.27
CA ILE A 294 11.58 -0.89 -29.23
C ILE A 294 10.45 -1.06 -30.22
N LYS A 295 10.74 -1.68 -31.37
CA LYS A 295 9.74 -2.05 -32.37
C LYS A 295 9.41 -3.53 -32.25
N TYR A 296 8.14 -3.84 -32.02
CA TYR A 296 7.65 -5.22 -32.06
C TYR A 296 7.34 -5.60 -33.50
N HIS A 297 8.09 -6.54 -34.07
CA HIS A 297 7.72 -7.12 -35.35
C HIS A 297 6.63 -8.17 -35.12
N ASN A 298 5.42 -7.93 -35.65
CA ASN A 298 4.35 -8.91 -35.61
C ASN A 298 4.63 -9.97 -36.69
N SER A 299 4.98 -11.19 -36.28
CA SER A 299 5.37 -12.29 -37.18
C SER A 299 4.19 -12.89 -37.97
N THR A 300 3.18 -12.11 -38.35
CA THR A 300 2.00 -12.61 -39.08
C THR A 300 2.10 -12.52 -40.60
N ASN A 301 3.20 -12.01 -41.18
CA ASN A 301 3.34 -11.87 -42.64
C ASN A 301 4.52 -12.64 -43.25
N SER A 302 5.03 -13.70 -42.61
CA SER A 302 6.02 -14.60 -43.23
C SER A 302 5.39 -15.80 -43.95
N SER A 303 4.23 -15.57 -44.59
CA SER A 303 3.65 -16.52 -45.53
C SER A 303 3.18 -15.76 -46.77
N ASN A 304 4.13 -15.46 -47.63
CA ASN A 304 3.97 -15.65 -49.07
C ASN A 304 5.38 -15.77 -49.68
N PRO A 305 5.67 -16.85 -50.43
CA PRO A 305 6.95 -17.05 -51.11
C PRO A 305 7.18 -16.01 -52.22
#